data_AF-K2B1F5-F1
#
_entry.id   AF-K2B1F5-F1
#
_cell.length_a   1.000
_cell.length_b   1.000
_cell.length_c   1.000
_cell.angle_alpha   90.00
_cell.angle_beta   90.00
_cell.angle_gamma   90.00
#
_symmetry.space_group_name_H-M   'P 1'
#
loop_
_entity.id
_entity.type
_entity.pdbx_description
1 polymer ?
#
loop_
_entity_poly.entity_id
_entity_poly.type
_entity_poly.pdbx_seq_one_letter_code
_entity_poly.pdbx_strand_id
1 'polypeptide(L)'
;EFGKLLAEKGYTTITGGGPGIMEAANRGAQEGKGPSIGINIQLPFEQRVNPYVGQSTAFYYFFTRKVMLTSPAHAHIFFPGGFGTFDEFFEVVHNIEIGKMCQMPIVLVGREYWEPIVAFVRDKCVPMGSVKEEHVKTWHIVDTAEQAMEVMEHSTDELPKCDLSVSNFHSGQKNMDWRIFRIMSELVEGFEFLTGLVEDVTVLGTRHVLPESEYYNKAYDLGQALANNGYAVITGGSVGIAEAANKGAMEAGGESLGIGLDVYGKETMNPYVTKSISFQFPFTRKLIVTAPSKGFVFFPGGLGTMHHLFEVLTLIETKKMQPVPIILIGHDFWGPLHVFIKETMVHDLKTISDEDDELYQIVDTVPAAMKLLNGFRPHNNKKE
;
A
#
# COMPACT_ATOMS: atom_id res chain seq x y z
N GLU A 1 -6.73 -26.75 -6.15
CA GLU A 1 -5.56 -27.64 -6.00
C GLU A 1 -4.67 -27.19 -4.84
N PHE A 2 -4.05 -26.02 -4.93
CA PHE A 2 -3.10 -25.55 -3.90
C PHE A 2 -3.66 -25.54 -2.47
N GLY A 3 -4.89 -25.05 -2.23
CA GLY A 3 -5.52 -25.12 -0.90
C GLY A 3 -5.64 -26.53 -0.33
N LYS A 4 -5.83 -27.55 -1.18
CA LYS A 4 -5.89 -28.96 -0.77
C LYS A 4 -4.51 -29.45 -0.34
N LEU A 5 -3.49 -29.08 -1.11
CA LEU A 5 -2.10 -29.44 -0.82
C LEU A 5 -1.60 -28.79 0.49
N LEU A 6 -1.99 -27.54 0.75
CA LEU A 6 -1.77 -26.87 2.03
C LEU A 6 -2.38 -27.67 3.20
N ALA A 7 -3.63 -28.09 3.05
CA ALA A 7 -4.33 -28.89 4.06
C ALA A 7 -3.67 -30.27 4.31
N GLU A 8 -3.27 -30.97 3.24
CA GLU A 8 -2.56 -32.25 3.32
C GLU A 8 -1.22 -32.14 4.06
N LYS A 9 -0.57 -30.96 3.99
CA LYS A 9 0.68 -30.64 4.68
C LYS A 9 0.48 -30.01 6.06
N GLY A 10 -0.77 -29.87 6.51
CA GLY A 10 -1.11 -29.36 7.84
C GLY A 10 -1.09 -27.84 7.98
N TYR A 11 -1.04 -27.09 6.88
CA TYR A 11 -1.14 -25.64 6.90
C TYR A 11 -2.59 -25.18 7.02
N THR A 12 -2.79 -24.08 7.75
CA THR A 12 -4.06 -23.34 7.79
C THR A 12 -4.13 -22.42 6.58
N THR A 13 -5.25 -22.46 5.86
CA THR A 13 -5.51 -21.51 4.76
C THR A 13 -6.29 -20.31 5.29
N ILE A 14 -5.73 -19.11 5.12
CA ILE A 14 -6.35 -17.83 5.49
C ILE A 14 -6.55 -17.02 4.21
N THR A 15 -7.77 -16.55 3.97
CA THR A 15 -8.11 -15.70 2.81
C THR A 15 -8.96 -14.51 3.26
N GLY A 16 -9.31 -13.64 2.32
CA GLY A 16 -10.31 -12.59 2.53
C GLY A 16 -11.75 -13.09 2.70
N GLY A 17 -12.04 -14.37 2.44
CA GLY A 17 -13.37 -14.99 2.63
C GLY A 17 -14.40 -14.73 1.53
N GLY A 18 -14.06 -13.95 0.50
CA GLY A 18 -14.94 -13.67 -0.64
C GLY A 18 -15.00 -14.80 -1.68
N PRO A 19 -15.69 -14.57 -2.82
CA PRO A 19 -15.78 -15.52 -3.94
C PRO A 19 -14.48 -15.60 -4.76
N GLY A 20 -14.49 -16.35 -5.86
CA GLY A 20 -13.39 -16.40 -6.82
C GLY A 20 -12.18 -17.18 -6.30
N ILE A 21 -10.98 -16.60 -6.39
CA ILE A 21 -9.75 -17.27 -5.96
C ILE A 21 -9.74 -17.55 -4.45
N MET A 22 -10.29 -16.65 -3.64
CA MET A 22 -10.41 -16.85 -2.20
C MET A 22 -11.27 -18.09 -1.91
N GLU A 23 -12.41 -18.21 -2.58
CA GLU A 23 -13.28 -19.39 -2.51
C GLU A 23 -12.58 -20.67 -2.96
N ALA A 24 -11.83 -20.62 -4.08
CA ALA A 24 -11.10 -21.79 -4.58
C ALA A 24 -10.04 -22.29 -3.58
N ALA A 25 -9.35 -21.36 -2.90
CA ALA A 25 -8.38 -21.69 -1.86
C ALA A 25 -9.07 -22.29 -0.62
N ASN A 26 -10.13 -21.64 -0.12
CA ASN A 26 -10.92 -22.13 1.01
C ASN A 26 -11.54 -23.50 0.74
N ARG A 27 -12.08 -23.70 -0.47
CA ARG A 27 -12.62 -24.98 -0.95
C ARG A 27 -11.58 -26.08 -0.94
N GLY A 28 -10.40 -25.81 -1.51
CA GLY A 28 -9.29 -26.75 -1.51
C GLY A 28 -8.92 -27.16 -0.08
N ALA A 29 -8.80 -26.20 0.83
CA ALA A 29 -8.48 -26.46 2.22
C ALA A 29 -9.53 -27.34 2.91
N GLN A 30 -10.82 -27.04 2.71
CA GLN A 30 -11.91 -27.81 3.30
C GLN A 30 -12.00 -29.23 2.71
N GLU A 31 -11.87 -29.39 1.39
CA GLU A 31 -11.84 -30.70 0.73
C GLU A 31 -10.63 -31.54 1.16
N GLY A 32 -9.48 -30.88 1.43
CA GLY A 32 -8.29 -31.47 2.04
C GLY A 32 -8.40 -31.70 3.56
N LYS A 33 -9.55 -31.39 4.17
CA LYS A 33 -9.82 -31.50 5.62
C LYS A 33 -8.89 -30.63 6.51
N GLY A 34 -8.35 -29.56 5.96
CA GLY A 34 -7.54 -28.58 6.69
C GLY A 34 -8.36 -27.39 7.20
N PRO A 35 -7.78 -26.57 8.09
CA PRO A 35 -8.43 -25.34 8.56
C PRO A 35 -8.57 -24.31 7.44
N SER A 36 -9.77 -23.73 7.33
CA SER A 36 -10.14 -22.72 6.32
C SER A 36 -10.72 -21.48 7.02
N ILE A 37 -10.01 -20.36 6.95
CA ILE A 37 -10.33 -19.11 7.65
C ILE A 37 -10.62 -17.99 6.64
N GLY A 38 -11.67 -17.19 6.90
CA GLY A 38 -12.02 -16.00 6.13
C GLY A 38 -11.96 -14.73 6.97
N ILE A 39 -11.11 -13.78 6.57
CA ILE A 39 -10.98 -12.46 7.20
C ILE A 39 -11.65 -11.41 6.29
N ASN A 40 -12.95 -11.20 6.51
CA ASN A 40 -13.81 -10.38 5.66
C ASN A 40 -13.76 -8.88 6.00
N ILE A 41 -14.21 -8.05 5.06
CA ILE A 41 -14.46 -6.61 5.23
C ILE A 41 -15.96 -6.34 5.07
N GLN A 42 -16.52 -5.47 5.91
CA GLN A 42 -17.90 -5.01 5.76
C GLN A 42 -17.93 -3.93 4.68
N LEU A 43 -18.47 -4.26 3.51
CA LEU A 43 -18.66 -3.31 2.40
C LEU A 43 -20.08 -2.72 2.45
N PRO A 44 -20.31 -1.55 1.85
CA PRO A 44 -21.65 -0.95 1.77
C PRO A 44 -22.63 -1.73 0.88
N PHE A 45 -22.16 -2.78 0.20
CA PHE A 45 -22.93 -3.71 -0.62
C PHE A 45 -22.74 -5.16 -0.11
N GLU A 46 -23.65 -6.07 -0.49
CA GLU A 46 -23.64 -7.46 -0.01
C GLU A 46 -22.37 -8.18 -0.47
N GLN A 47 -21.44 -8.45 0.45
CA GLN A 47 -20.34 -9.39 0.22
C GLN A 47 -20.73 -10.75 0.79
N ARG A 48 -20.78 -11.77 -0.07
CA ARG A 48 -21.05 -13.13 0.36
C ARG A 48 -19.76 -13.78 0.84
N VAL A 49 -19.79 -14.26 2.08
CA VAL A 49 -18.77 -15.21 2.58
C VAL A 49 -18.95 -16.50 1.80
N ASN A 50 -17.86 -17.01 1.24
CA ASN A 50 -17.94 -18.25 0.46
C ASN A 50 -18.26 -19.46 1.38
N PRO A 51 -18.95 -20.50 0.86
CA PRO A 51 -19.46 -21.60 1.68
C PRO A 51 -18.39 -22.53 2.25
N TYR A 52 -17.12 -22.36 1.84
CA TYR A 52 -16.01 -23.22 2.24
C TYR A 52 -15.16 -22.64 3.38
N VAL A 53 -15.55 -21.47 3.89
CA VAL A 53 -14.94 -20.89 5.10
C VAL A 53 -15.47 -21.62 6.34
N GLY A 54 -14.56 -22.22 7.12
CA GLY A 54 -14.90 -22.89 8.37
C GLY A 54 -15.01 -21.94 9.56
N GLN A 55 -14.16 -20.93 9.61
CA GLN A 55 -14.21 -19.86 10.63
C GLN A 55 -14.06 -18.50 9.95
N SER A 56 -14.91 -17.55 10.31
CA SER A 56 -14.86 -16.21 9.73
C SER A 56 -14.94 -15.12 10.79
N THR A 57 -14.23 -14.03 10.54
CA THR A 57 -14.45 -12.74 11.23
C THR A 57 -14.60 -11.64 10.18
N ALA A 58 -15.35 -10.58 10.51
CA ALA A 58 -15.59 -9.47 9.60
C ALA A 58 -15.22 -8.15 10.30
N PHE A 59 -14.44 -7.33 9.60
CA PHE A 59 -13.98 -6.03 10.10
C PHE A 59 -14.72 -4.89 9.41
N TYR A 60 -14.91 -3.78 10.11
CA TYR A 60 -15.50 -2.57 9.52
C TYR A 60 -14.49 -1.73 8.74
N TYR A 61 -13.26 -1.67 9.25
CA TYR A 61 -12.16 -0.87 8.70
C TYR A 61 -11.14 -1.76 7.98
N PHE A 62 -10.65 -1.30 6.82
CA PHE A 62 -9.65 -2.03 6.03
C PHE A 62 -8.34 -2.23 6.80
N PHE A 63 -7.87 -1.23 7.54
CA PHE A 63 -6.60 -1.32 8.26
C PHE A 63 -6.60 -2.46 9.30
N THR A 64 -7.69 -2.63 10.07
CA THR A 64 -7.77 -3.71 11.06
C THR A 64 -7.82 -5.07 10.38
N ARG A 65 -8.55 -5.20 9.26
CA ARG A 65 -8.53 -6.42 8.44
C ARG A 65 -7.13 -6.76 7.94
N LYS A 66 -6.43 -5.78 7.37
CA LYS A 66 -5.09 -5.96 6.79
C LYS A 66 -4.08 -6.39 7.82
N VAL A 67 -4.07 -5.77 9.00
CA VAL A 67 -3.21 -6.18 10.13
C VAL A 67 -3.44 -7.64 10.52
N MET A 68 -4.67 -8.14 10.44
CA MET A 68 -4.98 -9.54 10.75
C MET A 68 -4.58 -10.50 9.61
N LEU A 69 -4.63 -10.05 8.36
CA LEU A 69 -4.18 -10.81 7.18
C LEU A 69 -2.65 -10.91 7.10
N THR A 70 -1.94 -9.84 7.48
CA THR A 70 -0.47 -9.78 7.47
C THR A 70 0.14 -10.26 8.80
N SER A 71 -0.70 -10.61 9.79
CA SER A 71 -0.32 -11.29 11.04
C SER A 71 0.60 -12.49 10.74
N PRO A 72 1.55 -12.87 11.62
CA PRO A 72 2.60 -13.83 11.31
C PRO A 72 2.11 -15.07 10.55
N ALA A 73 2.45 -15.11 9.26
CA ALA A 73 2.13 -16.18 8.33
C ALA A 73 3.42 -16.91 7.92
N HIS A 74 3.30 -18.19 7.60
CA HIS A 74 4.43 -18.99 7.13
C HIS A 74 4.87 -18.60 5.71
N ALA A 75 3.95 -18.09 4.89
CA ALA A 75 4.20 -17.59 3.55
C ALA A 75 3.04 -16.67 3.13
N HIS A 76 3.30 -15.76 2.19
CA HIS A 76 2.24 -15.00 1.51
C HIS A 76 2.16 -15.44 0.05
N ILE A 77 0.94 -15.73 -0.40
CA ILE A 77 0.68 -16.27 -1.72
C ILE A 77 -0.27 -15.32 -2.44
N PHE A 78 0.19 -14.76 -3.56
CA PHE A 78 -0.56 -13.80 -4.35
C PHE A 78 -0.91 -14.42 -5.70
N PHE A 79 -2.21 -14.54 -5.95
CA PHE A 79 -2.77 -14.90 -7.25
C PHE A 79 -3.15 -13.63 -8.03
N PRO A 80 -3.44 -13.72 -9.34
CA PRO A 80 -3.89 -12.57 -10.11
C PRO A 80 -5.13 -11.91 -9.50
N GLY A 81 -5.12 -10.58 -9.41
CA GLY A 81 -6.18 -9.81 -8.74
C GLY A 81 -6.00 -8.30 -8.92
N GLY A 82 -7.03 -7.52 -8.60
CA GLY A 82 -7.09 -6.07 -8.88
C GLY A 82 -6.34 -5.21 -7.87
N PHE A 83 -6.82 -3.98 -7.67
CA PHE A 83 -6.18 -3.00 -6.77
C PHE A 83 -6.00 -3.50 -5.34
N GLY A 84 -6.99 -4.18 -4.77
CA GLY A 84 -6.88 -4.73 -3.41
C GLY A 84 -5.76 -5.76 -3.25
N THR A 85 -5.51 -6.58 -4.28
CA THR A 85 -4.38 -7.54 -4.26
C THR A 85 -3.04 -6.82 -4.32
N PHE A 86 -2.95 -5.71 -5.06
CA PHE A 86 -1.73 -4.90 -5.16
C PHE A 86 -1.47 -4.10 -3.88
N ASP A 87 -2.50 -3.57 -3.22
CA ASP A 87 -2.41 -2.97 -1.87
C ASP A 87 -1.82 -3.98 -0.88
N GLU A 88 -2.41 -5.18 -0.80
CA GLU A 88 -1.94 -6.25 0.10
C GLU A 88 -0.51 -6.73 -0.25
N PHE A 89 -0.19 -6.90 -1.54
CA PHE A 89 1.15 -7.31 -1.99
C PHE A 89 2.21 -6.27 -1.62
N PHE A 90 2.04 -5.02 -2.06
CA PHE A 90 3.04 -3.98 -1.82
C PHE A 90 3.17 -3.63 -0.35
N GLU A 91 2.10 -3.73 0.46
CA GLU A 91 2.19 -3.57 1.92
C GLU A 91 3.11 -4.63 2.54
N VAL A 92 2.93 -5.90 2.20
CA VAL A 92 3.75 -6.99 2.75
C VAL A 92 5.22 -6.83 2.36
N VAL A 93 5.51 -6.64 1.07
CA VAL A 93 6.92 -6.55 0.62
C VAL A 93 7.60 -5.27 1.11
N HIS A 94 6.87 -4.17 1.25
CA HIS A 94 7.40 -2.94 1.84
C HIS A 94 7.69 -3.12 3.34
N ASN A 95 6.78 -3.75 4.10
CA ASN A 95 6.99 -4.00 5.52
C ASN A 95 8.21 -4.91 5.78
N ILE A 96 8.45 -5.89 4.90
CA ILE A 96 9.66 -6.72 4.94
C ILE A 96 10.90 -5.88 4.62
N GLU A 97 10.87 -5.06 3.56
CA GLU A 97 11.97 -4.18 3.15
C GLU A 97 12.43 -3.24 4.29
N ILE A 98 11.48 -2.64 5.00
CA ILE A 98 11.78 -1.72 6.12
C ILE A 98 11.99 -2.45 7.46
N GLY A 99 11.91 -3.79 7.47
CA GLY A 99 12.15 -4.63 8.64
C GLY A 99 11.07 -4.61 9.72
N LYS A 100 9.88 -4.09 9.38
CA LYS A 100 8.67 -4.08 10.23
C LYS A 100 7.85 -5.37 10.12
N MET A 101 8.23 -6.27 9.22
CA MET A 101 7.70 -7.62 9.10
C MET A 101 8.87 -8.59 8.92
N CYS A 102 8.75 -9.80 9.47
CA CYS A 102 9.79 -10.81 9.32
C CYS A 102 9.79 -11.37 7.90
N GLN A 103 10.97 -11.74 7.40
CA GLN A 103 11.08 -12.34 6.08
C GLN A 103 10.38 -13.69 6.07
N MET A 104 9.55 -13.90 5.06
CA MET A 104 8.91 -15.17 4.75
C MET A 104 8.78 -15.30 3.23
N PRO A 105 8.51 -16.50 2.71
CA PRO A 105 8.34 -16.71 1.29
C PRO A 105 7.20 -15.86 0.72
N ILE A 106 7.51 -15.15 -0.36
CA ILE A 106 6.53 -14.42 -1.18
C ILE A 106 6.38 -15.19 -2.48
N VAL A 107 5.21 -15.80 -2.68
CA VAL A 107 4.91 -16.61 -3.86
C VAL A 107 3.91 -15.89 -4.73
N LEU A 108 4.27 -15.67 -5.99
CA LEU A 108 3.47 -15.01 -7.00
C LEU A 108 3.01 -16.07 -8.01
N VAL A 109 1.74 -16.46 -7.94
CA VAL A 109 1.18 -17.53 -8.78
C VAL A 109 0.63 -16.93 -10.08
N GLY A 110 1.07 -17.47 -11.23
CA GLY A 110 0.69 -17.02 -12.56
C GLY A 110 1.76 -16.12 -13.18
N ARG A 111 2.73 -16.73 -13.86
CA ARG A 111 3.90 -16.03 -14.42
C ARG A 111 3.54 -14.93 -15.39
N GLU A 112 2.63 -15.21 -16.31
CA GLU A 112 2.14 -14.25 -17.31
C GLU A 112 1.59 -12.97 -16.66
N TYR A 113 0.96 -13.10 -15.50
CA TYR A 113 0.41 -11.96 -14.76
C TYR A 113 1.47 -11.17 -13.99
N TRP A 114 2.38 -11.86 -13.29
CA TRP A 114 3.30 -11.20 -12.36
C TRP A 114 4.60 -10.72 -12.99
N GLU A 115 5.06 -11.34 -14.08
CA GLU A 115 6.31 -10.94 -14.74
C GLU A 115 6.34 -9.48 -15.19
N PRO A 116 5.28 -8.90 -15.81
CA PRO A 116 5.26 -7.49 -16.18
C PRO A 116 5.46 -6.54 -15.00
N ILE A 117 4.88 -6.86 -13.84
CA ILE A 117 4.99 -6.03 -12.64
C ILE A 117 6.34 -6.17 -11.97
N VAL A 118 6.89 -7.38 -11.91
CA VAL A 118 8.25 -7.58 -11.41
C VAL A 118 9.27 -6.93 -12.34
N ALA A 119 9.07 -6.98 -13.66
CA ALA A 119 9.87 -6.24 -14.63
C ALA A 119 9.77 -4.73 -14.42
N PHE A 120 8.56 -4.19 -14.25
CA PHE A 120 8.36 -2.77 -13.90
C PHE A 120 9.16 -2.35 -12.67
N VAL A 121 9.10 -3.12 -11.57
CA VAL A 121 9.87 -2.83 -10.36
C VAL A 121 11.38 -2.86 -10.64
N ARG A 122 11.86 -3.87 -11.38
CA ARG A 122 13.28 -4.00 -11.74
C ARG A 122 13.77 -2.91 -12.70
N ASP A 123 12.95 -2.47 -13.64
CA ASP A 123 13.36 -1.56 -14.70
C ASP A 123 13.18 -0.10 -14.31
N LYS A 124 12.21 0.21 -13.45
CA LYS A 124 11.89 1.58 -13.03
C LYS A 124 12.31 1.89 -11.60
N CYS A 125 12.06 0.98 -10.65
CA CYS A 125 12.29 1.27 -9.23
C CYS A 125 13.72 0.98 -8.77
N VAL A 126 14.35 -0.09 -9.28
CA VAL A 126 15.73 -0.48 -8.90
C VAL A 126 16.78 0.51 -9.41
N PRO A 127 16.78 0.99 -10.67
CA PRO A 127 17.78 1.95 -11.15
C PRO A 127 17.69 3.29 -10.44
N MET A 128 16.49 3.66 -9.97
CA MET A 128 16.26 4.85 -9.13
C MET A 128 16.78 4.67 -7.69
N GLY A 129 17.19 3.46 -7.30
CA GLY A 129 17.61 3.11 -5.94
C GLY A 129 16.46 3.06 -4.93
N SER A 130 15.20 3.13 -5.40
CA SER A 130 14.01 3.15 -4.54
C SER A 130 13.59 1.76 -4.03
N VAL A 131 14.08 0.70 -4.69
CA VAL A 131 13.94 -0.70 -4.30
C VAL A 131 15.29 -1.36 -4.56
N LYS A 132 15.70 -2.29 -3.70
CA LYS A 132 16.93 -3.05 -3.94
C LYS A 132 16.63 -4.36 -4.65
N GLU A 133 17.47 -4.72 -5.61
CA GLU A 133 17.36 -5.99 -6.34
C GLU A 133 17.40 -7.21 -5.41
N GLU A 134 18.11 -7.13 -4.28
CA GLU A 134 18.16 -8.20 -3.28
C GLU A 134 16.77 -8.55 -2.71
N HIS A 135 15.88 -7.57 -2.57
CA HIS A 135 14.51 -7.80 -2.11
C HIS A 135 13.64 -8.39 -3.22
N VAL A 136 13.81 -7.96 -4.47
CA VAL A 136 13.02 -8.48 -5.60
C VAL A 136 13.36 -9.95 -5.88
N LYS A 137 14.60 -10.37 -5.61
CA LYS A 137 15.04 -11.77 -5.76
C LYS A 137 14.37 -12.74 -4.80
N THR A 138 13.76 -12.26 -3.71
CA THR A 138 13.03 -13.11 -2.77
C THR A 138 11.56 -13.33 -3.18
N TRP A 139 11.14 -12.83 -4.34
CA TRP A 139 9.80 -13.05 -4.87
C TRP A 139 9.82 -14.23 -5.85
N HIS A 140 9.07 -15.27 -5.52
CA HIS A 140 9.07 -16.52 -6.27
C HIS A 140 7.86 -16.57 -7.20
N ILE A 141 8.10 -16.39 -8.50
CA ILE A 141 7.06 -16.51 -9.53
C ILE A 141 6.93 -17.98 -9.96
N VAL A 142 5.73 -18.54 -9.81
CA VAL A 142 5.41 -19.95 -10.07
C VAL A 142 4.10 -20.09 -10.85
N ASP A 143 3.90 -21.24 -11.49
CA ASP A 143 2.69 -21.51 -12.28
C ASP A 143 1.82 -22.65 -11.71
N THR A 144 2.38 -23.47 -10.81
CA THR A 144 1.65 -24.63 -10.24
C THR A 144 1.63 -24.64 -8.73
N ALA A 145 0.65 -25.37 -8.17
CA ALA A 145 0.50 -25.58 -6.74
C ALA A 145 1.72 -26.28 -6.12
N GLU A 146 2.32 -27.22 -6.85
CA GLU A 146 3.48 -27.99 -6.42
C GLU A 146 4.71 -27.10 -6.33
N GLN A 147 4.94 -26.23 -7.32
CA GLN A 147 6.04 -25.25 -7.29
C GLN A 147 5.86 -24.27 -6.13
N ALA A 148 4.63 -23.79 -5.88
CA ALA A 148 4.33 -22.93 -4.74
C ALA A 148 4.66 -23.63 -3.41
N MET A 149 4.30 -24.92 -3.26
CA MET A 149 4.66 -25.70 -2.08
C MET A 149 6.16 -25.95 -1.96
N GLU A 150 6.85 -26.23 -3.06
CA GLU A 150 8.29 -26.45 -3.06
C GLU A 150 9.02 -25.22 -2.50
N VAL A 151 8.61 -24.03 -2.92
CA VAL A 151 9.11 -22.76 -2.37
C VAL A 151 8.83 -22.67 -0.86
N MET A 152 7.61 -22.98 -0.41
CA MET A 152 7.28 -22.94 1.02
C MET A 152 8.08 -23.94 1.88
N GLU A 153 8.40 -25.13 1.33
CA GLU A 153 9.11 -26.18 2.06
C GLU A 153 10.64 -25.99 2.06
N HIS A 154 11.20 -25.41 0.99
CA HIS A 154 12.64 -25.33 0.76
C HIS A 154 13.21 -23.92 0.82
N SER A 155 12.38 -22.89 1.04
CA SER A 155 12.88 -21.55 1.28
C SER A 155 13.78 -21.56 2.51
N THR A 156 15.09 -21.42 2.29
CA THR A 156 16.06 -21.15 3.35
C THR A 156 16.08 -19.65 3.70
N ASP A 157 14.97 -18.95 3.49
CA ASP A 157 14.79 -17.57 3.92
C ASP A 157 15.01 -17.54 5.43
N GLU A 158 16.23 -17.17 5.84
CA GLU A 158 16.66 -17.23 7.23
C GLU A 158 15.68 -16.45 8.12
N LEU A 159 15.07 -17.14 9.10
CA LEU A 159 14.29 -16.51 10.18
C LEU A 159 15.23 -15.80 11.17
N PRO A 160 15.00 -14.54 11.60
CA PRO A 160 14.82 -13.35 10.76
C PRO A 160 15.77 -12.18 11.14
N LYS A 161 16.19 -11.36 10.15
CA LYS A 161 16.59 -9.95 10.35
C LYS A 161 15.34 -9.05 10.51
N CYS A 162 14.45 -9.36 11.45
CA CYS A 162 13.29 -8.50 11.71
C CYS A 162 13.38 -7.82 13.07
N ASP A 163 12.75 -6.66 13.20
CA ASP A 163 12.69 -5.98 14.48
C ASP A 163 11.96 -6.86 15.50
N LEU A 164 12.66 -7.40 16.50
CA LEU A 164 12.03 -8.18 17.57
C LEU A 164 11.54 -7.27 18.71
N SER A 165 11.64 -5.95 18.57
CA SER A 165 11.19 -5.00 19.58
C SER A 165 9.69 -5.09 19.84
N VAL A 166 9.27 -4.49 20.96
CA VAL A 166 7.86 -4.38 21.35
C VAL A 166 7.06 -3.54 20.34
N SER A 167 7.71 -2.69 19.53
CA SER A 167 7.05 -1.88 18.50
C SER A 167 6.88 -2.61 17.16
N ASN A 168 7.42 -3.81 16.99
CA ASN A 168 7.03 -4.67 15.87
C ASN A 168 5.76 -5.46 16.20
N PHE A 169 4.70 -5.23 15.44
CA PHE A 169 3.42 -5.93 15.61
C PHE A 169 3.55 -7.45 15.39
N HIS A 170 4.44 -7.87 14.48
CA HIS A 170 4.60 -9.27 14.05
C HIS A 170 5.60 -10.06 14.91
N SER A 171 6.27 -9.45 15.89
CA SER A 171 7.19 -10.15 16.79
C SER A 171 6.44 -10.79 17.98
N GLY A 172 6.53 -12.11 18.11
CA GLY A 172 5.77 -12.89 19.09
C GLY A 172 6.44 -13.02 20.46
N GLN A 173 6.46 -11.97 21.30
CA GLN A 173 6.78 -12.12 22.73
C GLN A 173 6.02 -11.13 23.65
N LYS A 174 5.58 -11.67 24.81
CA LYS A 174 5.12 -11.04 26.07
C LYS A 174 5.03 -9.50 26.08
N ASN A 175 3.92 -8.91 25.61
CA ASN A 175 3.36 -7.59 26.00
C ASN A 175 2.23 -7.13 25.04
N MET A 176 1.32 -8.04 24.68
CA MET A 176 0.24 -7.73 23.72
C MET A 176 -0.64 -6.56 24.21
N ASP A 177 -0.87 -6.45 25.52
CA ASP A 177 -1.74 -5.43 26.11
C ASP A 177 -1.20 -4.00 25.92
N TRP A 178 0.10 -3.76 26.18
CA TRP A 178 0.72 -2.44 26.00
C TRP A 178 0.79 -1.99 24.53
N ARG A 179 0.91 -2.93 23.59
CA ARG A 179 0.91 -2.63 22.15
C ARG A 179 -0.43 -2.04 21.72
N ILE A 180 -1.54 -2.61 22.17
CA ILE A 180 -2.88 -2.10 21.85
C ILE A 180 -3.05 -0.67 22.37
N PHE A 181 -2.64 -0.39 23.62
CA PHE A 181 -2.69 0.97 24.15
C PHE A 181 -1.83 1.95 23.33
N ARG A 182 -0.64 1.54 22.90
CA ARG A 182 0.21 2.37 22.03
C ARG A 182 -0.44 2.64 20.67
N ILE A 183 -1.04 1.62 20.04
CA ILE A 183 -1.77 1.76 18.77
C ILE A 183 -2.91 2.76 18.94
N MET A 184 -3.70 2.63 20.02
CA MET A 184 -4.78 3.55 20.32
C MET A 184 -4.27 4.98 20.53
N SER A 185 -3.16 5.17 21.26
CA SER A 185 -2.52 6.48 21.44
C SER A 185 -2.11 7.10 20.12
N GLU A 186 -1.42 6.34 19.26
CA GLU A 186 -0.98 6.82 17.94
C GLU A 186 -2.16 7.21 17.05
N LEU A 187 -3.26 6.45 17.08
CA LEU A 187 -4.45 6.81 16.32
C LEU A 187 -5.08 8.11 16.84
N VAL A 188 -5.20 8.27 18.16
CA VAL A 188 -5.74 9.51 18.78
C VAL A 188 -4.86 10.70 18.42
N GLU A 189 -3.55 10.60 18.67
CA GLU A 189 -2.56 11.65 18.35
C GLU A 189 -2.58 11.98 16.85
N GLY A 190 -2.72 10.97 15.99
CA GLY A 190 -2.84 11.11 14.53
C GLY A 190 -4.05 11.91 14.09
N PHE A 191 -5.24 11.59 14.61
CA PHE A 191 -6.46 12.34 14.26
C PHE A 191 -6.47 13.75 14.87
N GLU A 192 -5.93 13.93 16.07
CA GLU A 192 -5.72 15.24 16.66
C GLU A 192 -4.74 16.09 15.82
N PHE A 193 -3.68 15.46 15.29
CA PHE A 193 -2.72 16.13 14.41
C PHE A 193 -3.37 16.64 13.12
N LEU A 194 -4.32 15.91 12.55
CA LEU A 194 -5.06 16.31 11.35
C LEU A 194 -6.19 17.31 11.62
N THR A 195 -6.58 17.50 12.89
CA THR A 195 -7.69 18.37 13.24
C THR A 195 -7.43 19.80 12.77
N GLY A 196 -8.36 20.34 11.98
CA GLY A 196 -8.28 21.69 11.39
C GLY A 196 -7.73 21.74 9.96
N LEU A 197 -7.18 20.63 9.45
CA LEU A 197 -6.79 20.51 8.04
C LEU A 197 -8.04 20.20 7.20
N VAL A 198 -8.35 21.08 6.25
CA VAL A 198 -9.53 20.94 5.36
C VAL A 198 -9.17 21.10 3.88
N GLU A 199 -8.04 21.75 3.58
CA GLU A 199 -7.53 21.94 2.23
C GLU A 199 -6.10 21.40 2.18
N ASP A 200 -5.95 20.08 2.15
CA ASP A 200 -4.65 19.42 2.23
C ASP A 200 -4.45 18.39 1.10
N VAL A 201 -3.22 18.36 0.58
CA VAL A 201 -2.79 17.45 -0.50
C VAL A 201 -1.60 16.63 -0.03
N THR A 202 -1.71 15.32 -0.19
CA THR A 202 -0.61 14.40 0.13
C THR A 202 0.30 14.22 -1.07
N VAL A 203 1.60 14.44 -0.88
CA VAL A 203 2.64 14.23 -1.88
C VAL A 203 3.55 13.08 -1.47
N LEU A 204 3.63 12.06 -2.33
CA LEU A 204 4.38 10.83 -2.10
C LEU A 204 5.36 10.57 -3.24
N GLY A 205 6.47 9.92 -2.93
CA GLY A 205 7.51 9.56 -3.89
C GLY A 205 8.75 9.02 -3.19
N THR A 206 9.77 8.64 -3.95
CA THR A 206 10.99 8.09 -3.36
C THR A 206 11.81 9.16 -2.61
N ARG A 207 12.51 8.69 -1.57
CA ARG A 207 13.54 9.45 -0.86
C ARG A 207 14.90 9.50 -1.60
N HIS A 208 15.07 8.68 -2.64
CA HIS A 208 16.34 8.49 -3.35
C HIS A 208 16.57 9.47 -4.50
N VAL A 209 15.58 10.33 -4.78
CA VAL A 209 15.68 11.41 -5.75
C VAL A 209 16.59 12.51 -5.20
N LEU A 210 17.61 12.91 -5.98
CA LEU A 210 18.58 13.94 -5.59
C LEU A 210 18.10 15.35 -5.96
N PRO A 211 18.57 16.41 -5.26
CA PRO A 211 18.19 17.80 -5.52
C PRO A 211 18.37 18.29 -6.96
N GLU A 212 19.33 17.72 -7.69
CA GLU A 212 19.64 18.10 -9.07
C GLU A 212 18.69 17.49 -10.10
N SER A 213 17.86 16.54 -9.69
CA SER A 213 16.95 15.82 -10.59
C SER A 213 15.75 16.67 -11.01
N GLU A 214 15.20 16.36 -12.18
CA GLU A 214 13.98 16.99 -12.66
C GLU A 214 12.79 16.72 -11.73
N TYR A 215 12.69 15.52 -11.15
CA TYR A 215 11.60 15.18 -10.22
C TYR A 215 11.68 15.97 -8.91
N TYR A 216 12.88 16.25 -8.39
CA TYR A 216 13.03 17.11 -7.22
C TYR A 216 12.52 18.52 -7.52
N ASN A 217 12.94 19.11 -8.64
CA ASN A 217 12.49 20.45 -9.04
C ASN A 217 10.97 20.50 -9.24
N LYS A 218 10.38 19.49 -9.90
CA LYS A 218 8.91 19.40 -10.05
C LYS A 218 8.19 19.25 -8.70
N ALA A 219 8.74 18.49 -7.76
CA ALA A 219 8.16 18.35 -6.43
C ALA A 219 8.23 19.66 -5.63
N TYR A 220 9.35 20.38 -5.76
CA TYR A 220 9.52 21.72 -5.19
C TYR A 220 8.53 22.73 -5.78
N ASP A 221 8.42 22.80 -7.10
CA ASP A 221 7.48 23.68 -7.81
C ASP A 221 6.02 23.34 -7.44
N LEU A 222 5.70 22.05 -7.31
CA LEU A 222 4.38 21.60 -6.83
C LEU A 222 4.13 22.09 -5.40
N GLY A 223 5.09 21.94 -4.50
CA GLY A 223 4.98 22.43 -3.13
C GLY A 223 4.66 23.92 -3.06
N GLN A 224 5.37 24.74 -3.85
CA GLN A 224 5.06 26.17 -3.96
C GLN A 224 3.65 26.41 -4.52
N ALA A 225 3.29 25.71 -5.60
CA ALA A 225 2.00 25.90 -6.24
C ALA A 225 0.83 25.53 -5.31
N LEU A 226 0.97 24.43 -4.56
CA LEU A 226 -0.01 24.01 -3.55
C LEU A 226 -0.18 25.09 -2.47
N ALA A 227 0.91 25.52 -1.85
CA ALA A 227 0.90 26.55 -0.82
C ALA A 227 0.28 27.88 -1.32
N ASN A 228 0.65 28.34 -2.52
CA ASN A 228 0.10 29.55 -3.12
C ASN A 228 -1.40 29.46 -3.43
N ASN A 229 -1.95 28.24 -3.54
CA ASN A 229 -3.39 28.00 -3.72
C ASN A 229 -4.11 27.70 -2.39
N GLY A 230 -3.41 27.85 -1.25
CA GLY A 230 -3.98 27.64 0.08
C GLY A 230 -4.06 26.18 0.53
N TYR A 231 -3.38 25.27 -0.18
CA TYR A 231 -3.30 23.87 0.24
C TYR A 231 -2.16 23.66 1.24
N ALA A 232 -2.46 22.95 2.34
CA ALA A 232 -1.45 22.34 3.18
C ALA A 232 -0.79 21.17 2.45
N VAL A 233 0.52 21.04 2.55
CA VAL A 233 1.30 19.99 1.89
C VAL A 233 1.69 18.94 2.91
N ILE A 234 1.17 17.71 2.74
CA ILE A 234 1.46 16.58 3.60
C ILE A 234 2.41 15.64 2.88
N THR A 235 3.48 15.22 3.56
CA THR A 235 4.44 14.24 3.02
C THR A 235 4.79 13.19 4.08
N GLY A 236 5.65 12.23 3.71
CA GLY A 236 6.26 11.31 4.67
C GLY A 236 7.37 11.94 5.54
N GLY A 237 7.69 13.22 5.36
CA GLY A 237 8.66 13.96 6.18
C GLY A 237 10.14 13.66 5.93
N SER A 238 10.47 12.71 5.07
CA SER A 238 11.86 12.32 4.78
C SER A 238 12.54 13.23 3.73
N VAL A 239 13.72 12.83 3.27
CA VAL A 239 14.47 13.46 2.17
C VAL A 239 13.87 13.12 0.79
N GLY A 240 14.42 13.68 -0.29
CA GLY A 240 13.99 13.42 -1.67
C GLY A 240 12.71 14.15 -2.03
N ILE A 241 11.73 13.47 -2.62
CA ILE A 241 10.47 14.09 -3.06
C ILE A 241 9.74 14.79 -1.90
N ALA A 242 9.69 14.16 -0.73
CA ALA A 242 9.05 14.73 0.46
C ALA A 242 9.72 16.05 0.84
N GLU A 243 11.06 16.07 0.94
CA GLU A 243 11.82 17.28 1.23
C GLU A 243 11.60 18.38 0.20
N ALA A 244 11.63 18.06 -1.10
CA ALA A 244 11.39 19.04 -2.15
C ALA A 244 10.01 19.70 -2.02
N ALA A 245 8.96 18.89 -1.86
CA ALA A 245 7.60 19.39 -1.71
C ALA A 245 7.41 20.20 -0.42
N ASN A 246 7.97 19.72 0.71
CA ASN A 246 7.95 20.46 1.98
C ASN A 246 8.69 21.79 1.86
N LYS A 247 9.86 21.79 1.22
CA LYS A 247 10.67 22.99 0.97
C LYS A 247 9.90 24.03 0.16
N GLY A 248 9.31 23.62 -0.96
CA GLY A 248 8.52 24.50 -1.81
C GLY A 248 7.33 25.10 -1.07
N ALA A 249 6.61 24.28 -0.29
CA ALA A 249 5.47 24.74 0.49
C ALA A 249 5.87 25.75 1.58
N MET A 250 6.91 25.43 2.35
CA MET A 250 7.39 26.28 3.45
C MET A 250 7.95 27.62 2.94
N GLU A 251 8.74 27.62 1.86
CA GLU A 251 9.31 28.85 1.30
C GLU A 251 8.23 29.76 0.68
N ALA A 252 7.12 29.20 0.21
CA ALA A 252 5.94 29.95 -0.22
C ALA A 252 5.05 30.42 0.96
N GLY A 253 5.43 30.12 2.21
CA GLY A 253 4.68 30.51 3.40
C GLY A 253 3.45 29.65 3.70
N GLY A 254 3.32 28.48 3.07
CA GLY A 254 2.23 27.53 3.31
C GLY A 254 2.51 26.55 4.46
N GLU A 255 1.50 25.77 4.81
CA GLU A 255 1.64 24.69 5.80
C GLU A 255 2.38 23.49 5.20
N SER A 256 3.44 23.04 5.88
CA SER A 256 4.31 21.95 5.44
C SER A 256 4.38 20.87 6.52
N LEU A 257 3.71 19.75 6.27
CA LEU A 257 3.50 18.69 7.25
C LEU A 257 4.32 17.44 6.91
N GLY A 258 4.83 16.77 7.95
CA GLY A 258 5.59 15.52 7.82
C GLY A 258 5.02 14.43 8.73
N ILE A 259 4.60 13.32 8.12
CA ILE A 259 4.10 12.13 8.83
C ILE A 259 5.15 11.02 8.74
N GLY A 260 5.99 10.96 9.78
CA GLY A 260 7.16 10.08 9.87
C GLY A 260 6.82 8.64 10.29
N LEU A 261 7.74 7.72 9.99
CA LEU A 261 7.77 6.36 10.53
C LEU A 261 9.09 6.16 11.27
N ASP A 262 9.02 5.73 12.52
CA ASP A 262 10.19 5.29 13.25
C ASP A 262 10.61 3.89 12.76
N VAL A 263 11.80 3.83 12.18
CA VAL A 263 12.45 2.58 11.78
C VAL A 263 13.76 2.45 12.55
N TYR A 264 13.80 1.56 13.54
CA TYR A 264 14.95 1.27 14.40
C TYR A 264 15.53 2.48 15.17
N GLY A 265 14.68 3.40 15.64
CA GLY A 265 15.10 4.59 16.38
C GLY A 265 15.84 5.62 15.53
N LYS A 266 15.80 5.47 14.19
CA LYS A 266 16.34 6.42 13.23
C LYS A 266 15.18 7.12 12.54
N GLU A 267 14.88 8.30 13.02
CA GLU A 267 13.99 9.23 12.34
C GLU A 267 14.81 10.38 11.76
N THR A 268 14.52 10.73 10.52
CA THR A 268 15.06 11.93 9.87
C THR A 268 13.89 12.67 9.26
N MET A 269 13.48 13.74 9.93
CA MET A 269 12.58 14.74 9.39
C MET A 269 13.42 15.75 8.60
N ASN A 270 12.97 16.12 7.41
CA ASN A 270 13.65 17.18 6.65
C ASN A 270 13.44 18.55 7.33
N PRO A 271 14.35 19.53 7.12
CA PRO A 271 14.32 20.80 7.85
C PRO A 271 13.20 21.74 7.42
N TYR A 272 12.38 21.37 6.44
CA TYR A 272 11.33 22.21 5.86
C TYR A 272 9.92 21.82 6.33
N VAL A 273 9.82 20.86 7.25
CA VAL A 273 8.56 20.49 7.90
C VAL A 273 8.28 21.45 9.05
N THR A 274 7.12 22.10 9.04
CA THR A 274 6.67 23.04 10.09
C THR A 274 5.87 22.35 11.19
N LYS A 275 5.17 21.25 10.88
CA LYS A 275 4.43 20.43 11.85
C LYS A 275 4.64 18.95 11.53
N SER A 276 5.02 18.15 12.51
CA SER A 276 5.27 16.73 12.31
C SER A 276 4.63 15.84 13.37
N ILE A 277 4.43 14.59 12.99
CA ILE A 277 4.05 13.49 13.86
C ILE A 277 4.80 12.24 13.41
N SER A 278 5.13 11.35 14.35
CA SER A 278 5.89 10.13 14.08
C SER A 278 5.17 8.93 14.66
N PHE A 279 5.22 7.82 13.92
CA PHE A 279 4.51 6.59 14.22
C PHE A 279 5.47 5.42 14.38
N GLN A 280 5.17 4.51 15.30
CA GLN A 280 5.93 3.27 15.44
C GLN A 280 5.41 2.18 14.51
N PHE A 281 4.09 2.16 14.27
CA PHE A 281 3.45 1.13 13.47
C PHE A 281 3.16 1.64 12.04
N PRO A 282 3.58 0.91 10.99
CA PRO A 282 3.31 1.30 9.61
C PRO A 282 1.81 1.53 9.32
N PHE A 283 0.93 0.70 9.87
CA PHE A 283 -0.50 0.78 9.61
C PHE A 283 -1.19 1.98 10.27
N THR A 284 -0.76 2.43 11.46
CA THR A 284 -1.29 3.64 12.09
C THR A 284 -0.86 4.86 11.29
N ARG A 285 0.43 4.94 10.94
CA ARG A 285 0.97 5.98 10.06
C ARG A 285 0.19 6.10 8.76
N LYS A 286 -0.01 4.95 8.10
CA LYS A 286 -0.62 4.86 6.78
C LYS A 286 -2.03 5.44 6.78
N LEU A 287 -2.83 5.10 7.79
CA LEU A 287 -4.17 5.66 7.96
C LEU A 287 -4.17 7.19 8.01
N ILE A 288 -3.18 7.80 8.67
CA ILE A 288 -3.06 9.26 8.80
C ILE A 288 -2.50 9.88 7.51
N VAL A 289 -1.60 9.19 6.79
CA VAL A 289 -1.09 9.63 5.48
C VAL A 289 -2.18 9.63 4.40
N THR A 290 -3.14 8.70 4.47
CA THR A 290 -4.25 8.55 3.51
C THR A 290 -5.55 9.24 3.93
N ALA A 291 -5.59 9.84 5.12
CA ALA A 291 -6.70 10.67 5.58
C ALA A 291 -6.86 12.05 4.89
N PRO A 292 -5.86 12.61 4.18
CA PRO A 292 -5.97 13.93 3.55
C PRO A 292 -7.10 14.07 2.54
N SER A 293 -7.59 15.30 2.43
CA SER A 293 -8.97 15.54 2.02
C SER A 293 -9.15 15.97 0.57
N LYS A 294 -8.11 16.51 -0.09
CA LYS A 294 -8.27 17.12 -1.43
C LYS A 294 -7.62 16.38 -2.58
N GLY A 295 -6.67 15.50 -2.32
CA GLY A 295 -6.06 14.72 -3.38
C GLY A 295 -4.69 14.18 -3.02
N PHE A 296 -4.21 13.33 -3.91
CA PHE A 296 -2.91 12.69 -3.79
C PHE A 296 -2.10 12.96 -5.04
N VAL A 297 -0.82 13.29 -4.84
CA VAL A 297 0.15 13.41 -5.93
C VAL A 297 1.29 12.43 -5.69
N PHE A 298 1.47 11.50 -6.63
CA PHE A 298 2.49 10.47 -6.60
C PHE A 298 3.57 10.77 -7.63
N PHE A 299 4.77 11.08 -7.15
CA PHE A 299 6.00 11.05 -7.94
C PHE A 299 6.52 9.61 -8.03
N PRO A 300 7.47 9.33 -8.94
CA PRO A 300 8.13 8.04 -9.02
C PRO A 300 8.64 7.55 -7.66
N GLY A 301 8.43 6.27 -7.39
CA GLY A 301 8.79 5.71 -6.11
C GLY A 301 8.81 4.19 -6.04
N GLY A 302 9.26 3.68 -4.89
CA GLY A 302 9.42 2.25 -4.64
C GLY A 302 8.18 1.62 -4.02
N LEU A 303 8.38 0.52 -3.27
CA LEU A 303 7.29 -0.27 -2.65
C LEU A 303 6.42 0.60 -1.72
N GLY A 304 7.04 1.49 -0.96
CA GLY A 304 6.37 2.45 -0.09
C GLY A 304 5.50 3.48 -0.84
N THR A 305 5.78 3.81 -2.09
CA THR A 305 4.91 4.67 -2.90
C THR A 305 3.77 3.85 -3.51
N MET A 306 4.08 2.65 -3.99
CA MET A 306 3.13 1.74 -4.62
C MET A 306 2.02 1.29 -3.67
N HIS A 307 2.33 0.89 -2.42
CA HIS A 307 1.28 0.44 -1.52
C HIS A 307 0.31 1.56 -1.11
N HIS A 308 0.76 2.82 -0.97
CA HIS A 308 -0.15 3.96 -0.74
C HIS A 308 -1.01 4.25 -1.97
N LEU A 309 -0.46 4.14 -3.18
CA LEU A 309 -1.23 4.32 -4.42
C LEU A 309 -2.37 3.30 -4.49
N PHE A 310 -2.06 2.02 -4.39
CA PHE A 310 -3.07 0.97 -4.49
C PHE A 310 -4.04 0.94 -3.31
N GLU A 311 -3.63 1.39 -2.12
CA GLU A 311 -4.57 1.58 -1.02
C GLU A 311 -5.62 2.64 -1.33
N VAL A 312 -5.22 3.83 -1.78
CA VAL A 312 -6.19 4.90 -2.08
C VAL A 312 -7.11 4.47 -3.22
N LEU A 313 -6.56 3.84 -4.26
CA LEU A 313 -7.37 3.26 -5.35
C LEU A 313 -8.39 2.24 -4.83
N THR A 314 -7.96 1.29 -4.00
CA THR A 314 -8.85 0.28 -3.38
C THR A 314 -9.91 0.92 -2.50
N LEU A 315 -9.57 1.95 -1.71
CA LEU A 315 -10.51 2.62 -0.82
C LEU A 315 -11.59 3.38 -1.60
N ILE A 316 -11.25 4.00 -2.73
CA ILE A 316 -12.21 4.69 -3.61
C ILE A 316 -13.06 3.67 -4.36
N GLU A 317 -12.45 2.67 -4.99
CA GLU A 317 -13.12 1.56 -5.70
C GLU A 317 -14.18 0.89 -4.81
N THR A 318 -13.82 0.61 -3.54
CA THR A 318 -14.71 -0.04 -2.57
C THR A 318 -15.67 0.92 -1.84
N LYS A 319 -15.67 2.20 -2.20
CA LYS A 319 -16.52 3.26 -1.63
C LYS A 319 -16.31 3.48 -0.12
N LYS A 320 -15.13 3.13 0.40
CA LYS A 320 -14.70 3.43 1.77
C LYS A 320 -14.03 4.79 1.91
N MET A 321 -13.64 5.38 0.80
CA MET A 321 -13.17 6.75 0.68
C MET A 321 -13.99 7.49 -0.38
N GLN A 322 -14.25 8.78 -0.16
CA GLN A 322 -14.87 9.62 -1.18
C GLN A 322 -13.88 9.82 -2.34
N PRO A 323 -14.36 9.92 -3.59
CA PRO A 323 -13.50 10.22 -4.72
C PRO A 323 -12.73 11.53 -4.52
N VAL A 324 -11.43 11.47 -4.74
CA VAL A 324 -10.49 12.61 -4.75
C VAL A 324 -9.54 12.42 -5.94
N PRO A 325 -8.95 13.49 -6.49
CA PRO A 325 -8.00 13.38 -7.59
C PRO A 325 -6.73 12.63 -7.16
N ILE A 326 -6.36 11.61 -7.93
CA ILE A 326 -5.11 10.87 -7.80
C ILE A 326 -4.24 11.18 -9.01
N ILE A 327 -3.13 11.88 -8.78
CA ILE A 327 -2.30 12.39 -9.86
C ILE A 327 -0.93 11.72 -9.81
N LEU A 328 -0.53 11.09 -10.90
CA LEU A 328 0.78 10.46 -11.05
C LEU A 328 1.67 11.36 -11.91
N ILE A 329 2.79 11.84 -11.36
CA ILE A 329 3.72 12.69 -12.11
C ILE A 329 4.80 11.84 -12.79
N GLY A 330 4.92 11.96 -14.11
CA GLY A 330 5.95 11.34 -14.94
C GLY A 330 5.46 10.15 -15.75
N HIS A 331 5.08 10.38 -17.01
CA HIS A 331 4.60 9.33 -17.92
C HIS A 331 5.64 8.23 -18.19
N ASP A 332 6.92 8.58 -18.29
CA ASP A 332 7.97 7.58 -18.50
C ASP A 332 8.01 6.54 -17.38
N PHE A 333 7.83 6.98 -16.14
CA PHE A 333 7.82 6.07 -14.99
C PHE A 333 6.52 5.29 -14.93
N TRP A 334 5.36 5.95 -14.93
CA TRP A 334 4.06 5.32 -14.67
C TRP A 334 3.44 4.60 -15.87
N GLY A 335 3.91 4.89 -17.09
CA GLY A 335 3.36 4.34 -18.34
C GLY A 335 3.27 2.82 -18.40
N PRO A 336 4.34 2.06 -18.10
CA PRO A 336 4.28 0.60 -18.15
C PRO A 336 3.28 0.01 -17.15
N LEU A 337 3.16 0.60 -15.95
CA LEU A 337 2.16 0.18 -14.97
C LEU A 337 0.73 0.47 -15.47
N HIS A 338 0.52 1.63 -16.09
CA HIS A 338 -0.78 1.98 -16.68
C HIS A 338 -1.19 1.02 -17.79
N VAL A 339 -0.25 0.64 -18.68
CA VAL A 339 -0.49 -0.37 -19.72
C VAL A 339 -0.90 -1.70 -19.10
N PHE A 340 -0.20 -2.16 -18.06
CA PHE A 340 -0.58 -3.39 -17.34
C PHE A 340 -1.99 -3.30 -16.73
N ILE A 341 -2.33 -2.20 -16.07
CA ILE A 341 -3.66 -2.01 -15.48
C ILE A 341 -4.73 -2.09 -16.59
N LYS A 342 -4.52 -1.39 -17.71
CA LYS A 342 -5.51 -1.30 -18.78
C LYS A 342 -5.65 -2.60 -19.58
N GLU A 343 -4.54 -3.20 -20.00
CA GLU A 343 -4.57 -4.40 -20.84
C GLU A 343 -4.88 -5.63 -19.98
N THR A 344 -4.21 -5.80 -18.84
CA THR A 344 -4.32 -7.03 -18.05
C THR A 344 -5.45 -6.98 -17.02
N MET A 345 -5.51 -5.94 -16.17
CA MET A 345 -6.50 -5.91 -15.08
C MET A 345 -7.92 -5.60 -15.59
N VAL A 346 -8.05 -4.62 -16.50
CA VAL A 346 -9.36 -4.21 -17.05
C VAL A 346 -9.81 -5.15 -18.17
N HIS A 347 -9.01 -5.31 -19.23
CA HIS A 347 -9.46 -5.99 -20.44
C HIS A 347 -9.39 -7.53 -20.34
N ASP A 348 -8.21 -8.08 -20.00
CA ASP A 348 -7.97 -9.53 -20.07
C ASP A 348 -8.60 -10.29 -18.90
N LEU A 349 -8.30 -9.87 -17.66
CA LEU A 349 -8.74 -10.59 -16.45
C LEU A 349 -9.96 -9.98 -15.78
N LYS A 350 -10.32 -8.74 -16.09
CA LYS A 350 -11.49 -8.02 -15.52
C LYS A 350 -11.50 -8.06 -13.99
N THR A 351 -10.32 -7.89 -13.39
CA THR A 351 -10.14 -7.86 -11.94
C THR A 351 -10.51 -6.51 -11.34
N ILE A 352 -10.59 -5.48 -12.19
CA ILE A 352 -11.18 -4.17 -11.91
C ILE A 352 -12.12 -3.80 -13.07
N SER A 353 -13.00 -2.81 -12.89
CA SER A 353 -13.92 -2.36 -13.94
C SER A 353 -13.29 -1.34 -14.89
N ASP A 354 -13.93 -1.12 -16.05
CA ASP A 354 -13.51 -0.09 -17.02
C ASP A 354 -13.53 1.32 -16.42
N GLU A 355 -14.39 1.59 -15.42
CA GLU A 355 -14.46 2.90 -14.76
C GLU A 355 -13.30 3.10 -13.75
N ASP A 356 -12.67 2.01 -13.30
CA ASP A 356 -11.64 2.06 -12.27
C ASP A 356 -10.27 2.51 -12.79
N ASP A 357 -10.00 2.37 -14.10
CA ASP A 357 -8.77 2.90 -14.71
C ASP A 357 -8.78 4.43 -14.88
N GLU A 358 -9.95 5.06 -14.71
CA GLU A 358 -10.13 6.51 -14.69
C GLU A 358 -9.92 7.13 -13.30
N LEU A 359 -9.67 6.32 -12.26
CA LEU A 359 -9.47 6.81 -10.89
C LEU A 359 -8.20 7.66 -10.71
N TYR A 360 -7.23 7.56 -11.62
CA TYR A 360 -5.99 8.32 -11.59
C TYR A 360 -5.64 8.94 -12.94
N GLN A 361 -4.80 9.97 -12.91
CA GLN A 361 -4.36 10.68 -14.11
C GLN A 361 -2.86 10.85 -14.10
N ILE A 362 -2.22 10.55 -15.24
CA ILE A 362 -0.78 10.72 -15.41
C ILE A 362 -0.52 12.07 -16.08
N VAL A 363 0.40 12.86 -15.53
CA VAL A 363 0.80 14.17 -16.05
C VAL A 363 2.31 14.36 -15.94
N ASP A 364 2.90 15.25 -16.75
CA ASP A 364 4.35 15.54 -16.66
C ASP A 364 4.68 16.89 -16.04
N THR A 365 3.67 17.73 -15.79
CA THR A 365 3.88 19.13 -15.41
C THR A 365 3.05 19.53 -14.18
N VAL A 366 3.62 20.38 -13.34
CA VAL A 366 2.94 20.94 -12.16
C VAL A 366 1.67 21.71 -12.53
N PRO A 367 1.63 22.56 -13.58
CA PRO A 367 0.38 23.21 -13.98
C PRO A 367 -0.74 22.24 -14.35
N ALA A 368 -0.42 21.11 -14.99
CA ALA A 368 -1.42 20.09 -15.30
C ALA A 368 -1.95 19.41 -14.02
N ALA A 369 -1.07 19.08 -13.08
CA ALA A 369 -1.47 18.56 -11.77
C ALA A 369 -2.39 19.54 -11.02
N MET A 370 -1.99 20.83 -10.94
CA MET A 370 -2.80 21.86 -10.29
C MET A 370 -4.16 22.09 -10.97
N LYS A 371 -4.22 21.97 -12.30
CA LYS A 371 -5.49 22.06 -13.04
C LYS A 371 -6.45 20.93 -12.63
N LEU A 372 -5.94 19.71 -12.46
CA LEU A 372 -6.75 18.57 -12.01
C LEU A 372 -7.23 18.76 -10.56
N LEU A 373 -6.34 19.17 -9.65
CA LEU A 373 -6.69 19.47 -8.26
C LEU A 373 -7.78 20.56 -8.15
N ASN A 374 -7.56 21.70 -8.80
CA ASN A 374 -8.47 22.85 -8.73
C ASN A 374 -9.80 22.59 -9.46
N GLY A 375 -9.76 21.76 -10.51
CA GLY A 375 -10.92 21.41 -11.33
C GLY A 375 -11.79 20.31 -10.73
N PHE A 376 -11.27 19.54 -9.78
CA PHE A 376 -11.99 18.44 -9.19
C PHE A 376 -13.19 18.94 -8.37
N ARG A 377 -14.36 18.38 -8.70
CA ARG A 377 -15.58 18.57 -7.93
C ARG A 377 -16.02 17.17 -7.50
N PRO A 378 -16.07 16.87 -6.19
CA PRO A 378 -16.68 15.61 -5.77
C PRO A 378 -18.09 15.57 -6.34
N HIS A 379 -18.47 14.47 -6.98
CA HIS A 379 -19.84 14.28 -7.43
C HIS A 379 -20.72 14.45 -6.20
N ASN A 380 -21.46 15.57 -6.12
CA ASN A 380 -22.48 15.74 -5.11
C ASN A 380 -23.42 14.56 -5.28
N ASN A 381 -23.41 13.63 -4.32
CA ASN A 381 -24.50 12.68 -4.15
C ASN A 381 -25.75 13.54 -4.13
N LYS A 382 -26.55 13.46 -5.21
CA LYS A 382 -27.92 13.92 -5.18
C LYS A 382 -28.52 13.24 -3.94
N LYS A 383 -28.93 14.06 -2.96
CA LYS A 383 -29.78 13.60 -1.88
C LYS A 383 -31.02 12.99 -2.55
N GLU A 384 -31.13 11.67 -2.52
CA GLU A 384 -32.42 10.97 -2.58
C GLU A 384 -32.80 10.54 -1.17
#